data_AF-A0AA41SGQ2-F1
#
_entry.id   AF-A0AA41SGQ2-F1
#
_cell.length_a   1.000
_cell.length_b   1.000
_cell.length_c   1.000
_cell.angle_alpha   90.00
_cell.angle_beta   90.00
_cell.angle_gamma   90.00
#
_symmetry.space_group_name_H-M   'P 1'
#
loop_
_entity.id
_entity.type
_entity.pdbx_description
1 polymer ?
#
loop_
_entity_poly.entity_id
_entity_poly.type
_entity_poly.pdbx_seq_one_letter_code
_entity_poly.pdbx_strand_id
1 'polypeptide(L)'
;MLNFITRNSNILICKMDPYVVIQFGNQRRKSTVARGEGRAPLWNEKFTFDVEYPADNVRDEHHQYKLNFTIMDKDRFSRDDFVGESTIYVRDVISLGVQNGTSEIRASTYRVVLHNKTYSGEIRIGLSFTREVCMSQFIYNMYVCIHLFKL
;
A
#
# COMPACT_ATOMS: atom_id res chain seq x y z
N MET A 1 -14.94 -36.44 0.36
CA MET A 1 -15.53 -35.61 1.44
C MET A 1 -14.39 -35.20 2.36
N LEU A 2 -13.84 -34.00 2.18
CA LEU A 2 -12.71 -33.49 2.97
C LEU A 2 -13.26 -32.79 4.21
N ASN A 3 -12.77 -33.23 5.37
CA ASN A 3 -13.21 -32.79 6.68
C ASN A 3 -12.77 -31.35 6.95
N PHE A 4 -13.77 -30.52 7.26
CA PHE A 4 -13.64 -29.28 7.99
C PHE A 4 -12.97 -29.57 9.35
N ILE A 5 -11.72 -29.15 9.54
CA ILE A 5 -11.13 -29.02 10.87
C ILE A 5 -11.03 -27.54 11.21
N THR A 6 -11.66 -27.24 12.32
CA THR A 6 -11.95 -25.97 12.95
C THR A 6 -10.69 -25.13 13.19
N ARG A 7 -10.85 -23.83 12.92
CA ARG A 7 -9.94 -22.72 13.23
C ARG A 7 -9.43 -22.80 14.68
N ASN A 8 -8.16 -23.16 14.86
CA ASN A 8 -7.40 -22.82 16.05
C ASN A 8 -6.59 -21.55 15.76
N SER A 9 -7.13 -20.43 16.21
CA SER A 9 -6.69 -19.05 15.98
C SER A 9 -5.34 -18.64 16.60
N ASN A 10 -4.53 -19.60 17.09
CA ASN A 10 -3.24 -19.31 17.73
C ASN A 10 -2.04 -20.11 17.18
N ILE A 11 -2.21 -20.97 16.15
CA ILE A 11 -1.12 -21.79 15.57
C ILE A 11 -0.64 -21.29 14.19
N LEU A 12 -1.41 -20.42 13.51
CA LEU A 12 -1.07 -19.90 12.18
C LEU A 12 -0.15 -18.66 12.19
N ILE A 13 0.08 -18.04 13.35
CA ILE A 13 0.76 -16.74 13.47
C ILE A 13 2.30 -16.85 13.33
N CYS A 14 2.89 -18.04 13.47
CA CYS A 14 4.35 -18.23 13.43
C CYS A 14 4.93 -18.47 12.03
N LYS A 15 4.10 -18.52 10.98
CA LYS A 15 4.55 -18.84 9.61
C LYS A 15 3.83 -18.02 8.55
N MET A 16 3.54 -16.75 8.85
CA MET A 16 3.13 -15.84 7.78
C MET A 16 4.35 -15.46 6.94
N ASP A 17 4.17 -15.52 5.63
CA ASP A 17 5.05 -15.01 4.60
C ASP A 17 4.30 -13.83 3.92
N PRO A 18 4.10 -12.69 4.61
CA PRO A 18 3.23 -11.64 4.10
C PRO A 18 3.84 -10.93 2.89
N TYR A 19 3.01 -10.26 2.09
CA TYR A 19 3.39 -9.29 1.07
C TYR A 19 2.29 -8.24 0.91
N VAL A 20 2.65 -7.08 0.37
CA VAL A 20 1.72 -5.96 0.17
C VAL A 20 1.49 -5.74 -1.32
N VAL A 21 0.22 -5.65 -1.70
CA VAL A 21 -0.20 -5.16 -3.02
C VAL A 21 -0.60 -3.71 -2.87
N ILE A 22 0.01 -2.84 -3.66
CA ILE A 22 -0.25 -1.40 -3.66
C ILE A 22 -0.95 -1.06 -4.97
N GLN A 23 -2.11 -0.41 -4.87
CA GLN A 23 -2.91 0.01 -6.01
C GLN A 23 -3.10 1.52 -5.99
N PHE A 24 -2.79 2.17 -7.12
CA PHE A 24 -3.06 3.58 -7.38
C PHE A 24 -3.69 3.73 -8.76
N GLY A 25 -4.95 4.17 -8.84
CA GLY A 25 -5.69 4.18 -10.11
C GLY A 25 -5.67 2.78 -10.76
N ASN A 26 -5.14 2.69 -11.99
CA ASN A 26 -4.95 1.43 -12.72
C ASN A 26 -3.57 0.77 -12.51
N GLN A 27 -2.67 1.42 -11.80
CA GLN A 27 -1.31 0.93 -11.56
C GLN A 27 -1.25 0.06 -10.32
N ARG A 28 -0.72 -1.15 -10.48
CA ARG A 28 -0.48 -2.11 -9.39
C ARG A 28 1.01 -2.36 -9.20
N ARG A 29 1.45 -2.39 -7.96
CA ARG A 29 2.79 -2.83 -7.54
C ARG A 29 2.65 -3.86 -6.42
N LYS A 30 3.64 -4.73 -6.27
CA LYS A 30 3.66 -5.78 -5.26
C LYS A 30 5.03 -5.80 -4.61
N SER A 31 5.07 -5.88 -3.28
CA SER A 31 6.32 -6.03 -2.55
C SER A 31 6.91 -7.42 -2.68
N THR A 32 8.15 -7.58 -2.24
CA THR A 32 8.67 -8.93 -1.97
C THR A 32 7.84 -9.60 -0.87
N VAL A 33 7.98 -10.92 -0.82
CA VAL A 33 7.36 -11.75 0.22
C VAL A 33 8.32 -11.82 1.41
N ALA A 34 7.90 -11.36 2.58
CA ALA A 34 8.70 -11.33 3.79
C ALA A 34 8.72 -12.72 4.46
N ARG A 35 9.52 -13.64 3.90
CA ARG A 35 9.51 -15.05 4.32
C ARG A 35 10.20 -15.25 5.66
N GLY A 36 9.50 -15.82 6.63
CA GLY A 36 10.07 -16.16 7.93
C GLY A 36 10.43 -14.96 8.82
N GLU A 37 9.98 -13.75 8.49
CA GLU A 37 10.22 -12.53 9.30
C GLU A 37 9.21 -12.35 10.45
N GLY A 38 8.26 -13.28 10.58
CA GLY A 38 7.28 -13.28 11.66
C GLY A 38 6.25 -12.15 11.55
N ARG A 39 5.86 -11.58 12.70
CA ARG A 39 4.75 -10.61 12.80
C ARG A 39 5.15 -9.15 12.49
N ALA A 40 6.43 -8.90 12.23
CA ALA A 40 6.99 -7.56 12.10
C ALA A 40 7.95 -7.42 10.89
N PRO A 41 7.53 -7.80 9.67
CA PRO A 41 8.42 -7.80 8.51
C PRO A 41 8.90 -6.39 8.14
N LEU A 42 10.18 -6.29 7.77
CA LEU A 42 10.82 -5.05 7.35
C LEU A 42 11.05 -5.07 5.84
N TRP A 43 10.15 -4.44 5.08
CA TRP A 43 10.32 -4.33 3.64
C TRP A 43 11.40 -3.33 3.23
N ASN A 44 11.30 -2.09 3.72
CA ASN A 44 12.10 -0.95 3.25
C ASN A 44 12.13 -0.84 1.71
N GLU A 45 11.00 -1.15 1.06
CA GLU A 45 10.87 -1.13 -0.39
C GLU A 45 10.24 0.19 -0.85
N LYS A 46 10.71 0.68 -2.01
CA LYS A 46 10.21 1.88 -2.66
C LYS A 46 9.54 1.52 -3.99
N PHE A 47 8.36 2.08 -4.22
CA PHE A 47 7.57 1.90 -5.43
C PHE A 47 7.30 3.24 -6.09
N THR A 48 7.29 3.27 -7.42
CA THR A 48 6.96 4.46 -8.21
C THR A 48 5.65 4.27 -8.94
N PHE A 49 4.84 5.33 -8.92
CA PHE A 49 3.56 5.45 -9.61
C PHE A 49 3.54 6.75 -10.41
N ASP A 50 3.06 6.65 -11.64
CA ASP A 50 2.81 7.82 -12.48
C ASP A 50 1.54 8.52 -11.99
N VAL A 51 1.53 9.85 -11.93
CA VAL A 51 0.36 10.61 -11.52
C VAL A 51 -0.16 11.43 -12.68
N GLU A 52 -1.39 11.16 -13.07
CA GLU A 52 -2.11 12.05 -13.99
C GLU A 52 -2.78 13.14 -13.15
N TYR A 53 -2.37 14.39 -13.37
CA TYR A 53 -2.98 15.56 -12.73
C TYR A 53 -3.67 16.39 -13.81
N PRO A 54 -5.00 16.30 -13.95
CA PRO A 54 -5.71 17.04 -14.99
C PRO A 54 -5.54 18.55 -14.76
N ALA A 55 -5.23 19.28 -15.84
CA ALA A 55 -5.06 20.73 -15.80
C ALA A 55 -6.38 21.47 -15.49
N ASP A 56 -7.49 20.85 -15.89
CA ASP A 56 -8.84 21.38 -15.69
C ASP A 56 -9.56 20.51 -14.65
N ASN A 57 -10.15 21.16 -13.65
CA ASN A 57 -10.82 20.55 -12.49
C ASN A 57 -12.01 19.65 -12.86
N VAL A 58 -11.76 18.48 -13.45
CA VAL A 58 -12.79 17.52 -13.83
C VAL A 58 -13.20 16.72 -12.60
N ARG A 59 -14.45 16.99 -12.21
CA ARG A 59 -15.26 16.58 -11.06
C ARG A 59 -15.33 15.09 -10.69
N ASP A 60 -14.48 14.22 -11.22
CA ASP A 60 -14.41 12.78 -10.88
C ASP A 60 -13.19 12.47 -10.01
N GLU A 61 -13.12 13.16 -8.88
CA GLU A 61 -11.91 13.38 -8.09
C GLU A 61 -11.66 12.31 -7.01
N HIS A 62 -12.66 11.50 -6.65
CA HIS A 62 -12.60 10.69 -5.44
C HIS A 62 -11.81 9.38 -5.57
N HIS A 63 -11.76 8.80 -6.77
CA HIS A 63 -11.09 7.50 -6.99
C HIS A 63 -9.63 7.64 -7.45
N GLN A 64 -9.25 8.77 -8.03
CA GLN A 64 -7.92 8.95 -8.63
C GLN A 64 -6.82 9.24 -7.59
N TYR A 65 -7.16 9.75 -6.41
CA TYR A 65 -6.19 10.11 -5.36
C TYR A 65 -6.21 9.15 -4.17
N LYS A 66 -6.45 7.87 -4.43
CA LYS A 66 -6.56 6.82 -3.43
C LYS A 66 -5.49 5.76 -3.63
N LEU A 67 -4.64 5.59 -2.62
CA LEU A 67 -3.73 4.45 -2.50
C LEU A 67 -4.37 3.36 -1.64
N ASN A 68 -4.50 2.17 -2.20
CA ASN A 68 -4.91 0.98 -1.45
C ASN A 68 -3.71 0.06 -1.22
N PHE A 69 -3.57 -0.38 0.02
CA PHE A 69 -2.60 -1.35 0.44
C PHE A 69 -3.36 -2.59 0.88
N THR A 70 -3.16 -3.70 0.20
CA THR A 70 -3.74 -5.00 0.55
C THR A 70 -2.63 -5.91 1.02
N ILE A 71 -2.68 -6.30 2.29
CA ILE A 71 -1.75 -7.22 2.91
C ILE A 71 -2.29 -8.63 2.70
N MET A 72 -1.44 -9.49 2.14
CA MET A 72 -1.74 -10.88 1.82
C MET A 72 -0.69 -11.78 2.47
N ASP A 73 -1.06 -13.01 2.83
CA ASP A 73 -0.14 -14.05 3.28
C ASP A 73 0.13 -15.04 2.14
N LYS A 74 1.41 -15.29 1.84
CA LYS A 74 1.81 -16.17 0.74
C LYS A 74 1.80 -17.62 1.19
N ASP A 75 0.82 -18.36 0.70
CA ASP A 75 0.78 -19.80 0.86
C ASP A 75 1.52 -20.55 -0.24
N ARG A 76 2.13 -21.69 0.12
CA ARG A 76 2.86 -22.54 -0.82
C ARG A 76 1.96 -23.48 -1.62
N PHE A 77 0.83 -23.90 -1.06
CA PHE A 77 -0.04 -24.93 -1.64
C PHE A 77 -1.54 -24.56 -1.65
N SER A 78 -1.88 -23.37 -1.15
CA SER A 78 -3.24 -22.80 -1.13
C SER A 78 -3.26 -21.43 -1.82
N ARG A 79 -4.46 -20.88 -1.96
CA ARG A 79 -4.63 -19.49 -2.36
C ARG A 79 -4.08 -18.59 -1.24
N ASP A 80 -3.43 -17.51 -1.65
CA ASP A 80 -2.91 -16.51 -0.71
C ASP A 80 -4.05 -15.91 0.13
N ASP A 81 -3.85 -15.85 1.44
CA ASP A 81 -4.86 -15.43 2.41
C ASP A 81 -4.87 -13.91 2.58
N PHE A 82 -6.06 -13.32 2.66
CA PHE A 82 -6.19 -11.89 2.94
C PHE A 82 -5.96 -11.63 4.43
N VAL A 83 -5.00 -10.75 4.73
CA VAL A 83 -4.62 -10.37 6.09
C VAL A 83 -5.27 -9.05 6.49
N GLY A 84 -5.39 -8.10 5.57
CA GLY A 84 -6.00 -6.82 5.84
C GLY A 84 -5.77 -5.79 4.73
N GLU A 85 -6.40 -4.64 4.88
CA GLU A 85 -6.25 -3.51 3.97
C GLU A 85 -6.02 -2.19 4.71
N SER A 86 -5.34 -1.26 4.05
CA SER A 86 -5.25 0.14 4.46
C SER A 86 -5.46 1.05 3.25
N THR A 87 -6.03 2.22 3.48
CA THR A 87 -6.28 3.22 2.44
C THR A 87 -5.68 4.55 2.87
N ILE A 88 -4.94 5.19 1.95
CA ILE A 88 -4.42 6.55 2.12
C ILE A 88 -4.94 7.42 0.99
N TYR A 89 -5.48 8.58 1.34
CA TYR A 89 -5.84 9.62 0.36
C TYR A 89 -4.64 10.54 0.16
N VAL A 90 -4.24 10.72 -1.10
CA VAL A 90 -2.99 11.41 -1.47
C VAL A 90 -3.19 12.73 -2.19
N ARG A 91 -4.44 13.23 -2.24
CA ARG A 91 -4.80 14.47 -2.93
C ARG A 91 -3.92 15.64 -2.48
N ASP A 92 -3.82 15.86 -1.17
CA ASP A 92 -3.08 17.00 -0.63
C ASP A 92 -1.58 16.92 -0.94
N VAL A 93 -1.00 15.72 -0.88
CA VAL A 93 0.42 15.48 -1.23
C VAL A 93 0.64 15.85 -2.69
N ILE A 94 -0.19 15.33 -3.59
CA ILE A 94 -0.09 15.59 -5.02
C ILE A 94 -0.30 17.08 -5.31
N SER A 95 -1.36 17.70 -4.79
CA SER A 95 -1.66 19.12 -5.02
C SER A 95 -0.55 20.04 -4.52
N LEU A 96 -0.01 19.79 -3.32
CA LEU A 96 1.13 20.55 -2.80
C LEU A 96 2.39 20.35 -3.64
N GLY A 97 2.64 19.12 -4.11
CA GLY A 97 3.78 18.81 -4.96
C GLY A 97 3.67 19.40 -6.36
N VAL A 98 2.46 19.48 -6.93
CA VAL A 98 2.19 20.18 -8.18
C VAL A 98 2.45 21.67 -8.02
N GLN A 99 2.08 22.29 -6.90
CA GLN A 99 2.32 23.72 -6.66
C GLN A 99 3.81 24.02 -6.39
N ASN A 100 4.42 23.27 -5.47
CA ASN A 100 5.75 23.55 -4.91
C ASN A 100 6.89 22.81 -5.61
N GLY A 101 6.59 21.93 -6.58
CA GLY A 101 7.54 21.05 -7.24
C GLY A 101 7.76 19.72 -6.51
N THR A 102 7.71 19.69 -5.18
CA THR A 102 7.82 18.46 -4.38
C THR A 102 6.94 18.51 -3.13
N SER A 103 6.62 17.35 -2.57
CA SER A 103 5.95 17.20 -1.29
C SER A 103 6.25 15.83 -0.67
N GLU A 104 6.11 15.71 0.65
CA GLU A 104 6.39 14.46 1.36
C GLU A 104 5.46 14.29 2.57
N ILE A 105 4.98 13.05 2.77
CA ILE A 105 4.50 12.56 4.05
C ILE A 105 5.56 11.63 4.62
N ARG A 106 6.13 12.04 5.76
CA ARG A 106 7.09 11.23 6.51
C ARG A 106 6.48 9.87 6.86
N ALA A 107 7.34 8.84 6.92
CA ALA A 107 6.94 7.48 7.24
C ALA A 107 6.10 7.38 8.54
N SER A 108 4.79 7.20 8.37
CA SER A 108 3.77 7.22 9.43
C SER A 108 3.02 5.91 9.50
N THR A 109 2.44 5.60 10.65
CA THR A 109 1.70 4.36 10.88
C THR A 109 0.24 4.53 10.49
N TYR A 110 -0.27 3.56 9.73
CA TYR A 110 -1.64 3.48 9.26
C TYR A 110 -2.29 2.20 9.76
N ARG A 111 -3.56 2.29 10.14
CA ARG A 111 -4.33 1.12 10.58
C ARG A 111 -4.60 0.20 9.40
N VAL A 112 -4.48 -1.09 9.66
CA VAL A 112 -4.88 -2.18 8.77
C VAL A 112 -6.16 -2.77 9.32
N VAL A 113 -7.15 -2.97 8.46
CA VAL A 113 -8.47 -3.47 8.82
C VAL A 113 -8.86 -4.67 7.96
N LEU A 114 -9.71 -5.52 8.51
CA LEU A 114 -10.38 -6.59 7.77
C LEU A 114 -11.54 -6.03 6.93
N HIS A 115 -12.15 -6.88 6.09
CA HIS A 115 -13.34 -6.53 5.31
C HIS A 115 -14.50 -5.99 6.17
N ASN A 116 -14.67 -6.54 7.39
CA ASN A 116 -15.67 -6.08 8.36
C ASN A 116 -15.24 -4.82 9.15
N LYS A 117 -14.16 -4.15 8.70
CA LYS A 117 -13.57 -2.94 9.30
C LYS A 117 -13.05 -3.10 10.73
N THR A 118 -12.89 -4.34 11.19
CA THR A 118 -12.20 -4.63 12.45
C THR A 118 -10.70 -4.40 12.28
N TYR A 119 -10.06 -3.80 13.28
CA TYR A 119 -8.62 -3.60 13.33
C TYR A 119 -7.87 -4.94 13.28
N SER A 120 -6.82 -5.00 12.46
CA SER A 120 -6.01 -6.21 12.22
C SER A 120 -4.51 -5.96 12.28
N GLY A 121 -4.08 -4.76 12.65
CA GLY A 121 -2.67 -4.39 12.71
C GLY A 121 -2.39 -3.01 12.15
N GLU A 122 -1.11 -2.77 11.86
CA GLU A 122 -0.57 -1.47 11.49
C GLU A 122 0.49 -1.61 10.40
N ILE A 123 0.48 -0.71 9.41
CA ILE A 123 1.52 -0.62 8.38
C ILE A 123 2.16 0.77 8.39
N ARG A 124 3.48 0.85 8.28
CA ARG A 124 4.23 2.10 8.27
C ARG A 124 4.64 2.48 6.85
N ILE A 125 4.14 3.60 6.36
CA ILE A 125 4.27 4.04 4.97
C ILE A 125 4.77 5.49 4.93
N GLY A 126 5.76 5.75 4.08
CA GLY A 126 6.17 7.10 3.67
C GLY A 126 5.75 7.37 2.23
N LEU A 127 5.43 8.62 1.93
CA LEU A 127 5.04 9.06 0.59
C LEU A 127 5.86 10.28 0.20
N SER A 128 6.34 10.32 -1.03
CA SER A 128 6.90 11.54 -1.61
C SER A 128 6.39 11.72 -3.03
N PHE A 129 6.33 12.97 -3.47
CA PHE A 129 5.88 13.32 -4.81
C PHE A 129 6.86 14.33 -5.40
N THR A 130 7.15 14.17 -6.70
CA THR A 130 7.98 15.10 -7.46
C THR A 130 7.30 15.46 -8.78
N ARG A 131 7.30 16.75 -9.09
CA ARG A 131 7.04 17.29 -10.43
C ARG A 131 8.38 17.56 -11.10
N GLU A 132 8.69 16.80 -12.12
CA GLU A 132 9.89 16.91 -12.93
C GLU A 132 9.57 17.56 -14.27
N VAL A 133 10.58 18.17 -14.91
CA VAL A 133 10.47 18.74 -16.26
C VAL A 133 11.33 17.91 -17.20
N CYS A 134 10.71 17.30 -18.20
CA CYS A 134 11.41 16.55 -19.23
C CYS A 134 10.91 17.02 -20.60
N MET A 135 11.83 17.41 -21.50
CA MET A 135 11.49 17.81 -22.87
C MET A 135 10.33 18.83 -22.94
N SER A 136 10.35 19.85 -22.07
CA SER A 136 9.31 20.88 -21.92
C SER A 136 7.92 20.40 -21.47
N GLN A 137 7.80 19.18 -20.95
CA GLN A 137 6.58 18.63 -20.34
C GLN A 137 6.78 18.35 -18.85
N PHE A 138 5.71 18.46 -18.07
CA PHE A 138 5.72 18.04 -16.66
C PHE A 138 5.48 16.54 -16.55
N ILE A 139 6.32 15.88 -15.75
CA ILE A 139 6.17 14.49 -15.33
C ILE A 139 5.90 14.49 -13.83
N TYR A 140 4.88 13.75 -13.40
CA TYR A 140 4.49 13.68 -12.00
C TYR A 140 4.70 12.27 -11.48
N ASN A 141 5.64 12.12 -10.54
CA ASN A 141 5.98 10.85 -9.94
C ASN A 141 5.57 10.84 -8.47
N MET A 142 4.87 9.79 -8.06
CA MET A 142 4.64 9.50 -6.65
C MET A 142 5.47 8.28 -6.25
N TYR A 143 6.22 8.43 -5.16
CA TYR A 143 6.99 7.37 -4.56
C TYR A 143 6.37 6.93 -3.23
N VAL A 144 6.22 5.63 -3.07
CA VAL A 144 5.66 4.98 -1.88
C VAL A 144 6.72 4.11 -1.25
N CYS A 145 7.03 4.35 0.02
CA CYS A 145 7.97 3.55 0.80
C CYS A 145 7.23 2.74 1.86
N ILE A 146 7.35 1.42 1.85
CA ILE A 146 6.84 0.54 2.91
C ILE A 146 7.98 0.19 3.84
N HIS A 147 7.85 0.50 5.13
CA HIS A 147 8.91 0.27 6.12
C HIS A 147 8.67 -0.97 6.96
N LEU A 148 7.48 -1.10 7.54
CA LEU A 148 7.17 -2.11 8.54
C LEU A 148 5.68 -2.43 8.49
N PHE A 149 5.33 -3.70 8.72
CA PHE A 149 3.97 -4.09 9.08
C PHE A 149 3.99 -4.79 10.43
N LYS A 150 2.96 -4.59 11.25
CA LYS A 150 2.85 -5.19 12.58
C LYS A 150 1.43 -5.73 12.78
N LEU A 151 1.33 -7.03 13.03
CA LEU A 151 0.08 -7.75 13.35
C LEU A 151 -0.24 -7.77 14.83
#